data_AF-A0A925X6M0-F1
#
_entry.id   AF-A0A925X6M0-F1
#
_cell.length_a   1.000
_cell.length_b   1.000
_cell.length_c   1.000
_cell.angle_alpha   90.00
_cell.angle_beta   90.00
_cell.angle_gamma   90.00
#
_symmetry.space_group_name_H-M   'P 1'
#
loop_
_entity.id
_entity.type
_entity.pdbx_description
1 polymer ?
#
loop_
_entity_poly.entity_id
_entity_poly.type
_entity_poly.pdbx_seq_one_letter_code
_entity_poly.pdbx_strand_id
1 'polypeptide(L)'
;MSPLLVTLILVLYFAMLLTVAYFTSRNADSETFFTAKKSSPWYLVAFGMIGTTVSGVTFISVPGAVGKDGFAYFQVILGNLLGYLVVVLVLLPLYYRMNLISIYTYLEKRFGFWSYKTGSAAFLISRTIGAAFRLYLAVLVLDLFLF
;
A
#
# COMPACT_ATOMS: atom_id res chain seq x y z
N MET A 1 -24.34 -9.05 -13.45
CA MET A 1 -23.91 -10.40 -12.98
C MET A 1 -24.91 -10.89 -11.95
N SER A 2 -25.02 -12.18 -11.68
CA SER A 2 -25.92 -12.65 -10.60
C SER A 2 -25.40 -12.14 -9.23
N PRO A 3 -26.19 -11.42 -8.43
CA PRO A 3 -25.77 -10.94 -7.10
C PRO A 3 -25.28 -12.07 -6.19
N LEU A 4 -25.86 -13.26 -6.35
CA LEU A 4 -25.43 -14.48 -5.65
C LEU A 4 -23.98 -14.86 -5.99
N LEU A 5 -23.60 -14.78 -7.26
CA LEU A 5 -22.26 -15.12 -7.72
C LEU A 5 -21.22 -14.13 -7.16
N VAL A 6 -21.52 -12.84 -7.20
CA VAL A 6 -20.64 -11.80 -6.65
C VAL A 6 -20.43 -12.00 -5.15
N THR A 7 -21.52 -12.24 -4.41
CA THR A 7 -21.47 -12.49 -2.97
C THR A 7 -20.64 -13.73 -2.64
N LEU A 8 -20.84 -14.83 -3.39
CA LEU A 8 -20.08 -16.06 -3.20
C LEU A 8 -18.58 -15.85 -3.41
N ILE A 9 -18.19 -15.14 -4.49
CA ILE A 9 -16.79 -14.83 -4.79
C ILE A 9 -16.16 -14.02 -3.65
N LEU A 10 -16.86 -12.99 -3.14
CA LEU A 10 -16.37 -12.17 -2.03
C LEU A 10 -16.16 -12.99 -0.75
N VAL A 11 -17.14 -13.80 -0.37
CA VAL A 11 -17.06 -14.63 0.84
C VAL A 11 -15.88 -15.60 0.74
N LEU A 12 -15.74 -16.30 -0.39
CA LEU A 12 -14.63 -17.23 -0.61
C LEU A 12 -13.28 -16.52 -0.59
N TYR A 13 -13.17 -15.35 -1.21
CA TYR A 13 -11.95 -14.54 -1.22
C TYR A 13 -11.54 -14.10 0.19
N PHE A 14 -12.47 -13.55 0.98
CA PHE A 14 -12.17 -13.14 2.36
C PHE A 14 -11.86 -14.35 3.25
N ALA A 15 -12.57 -15.47 3.10
CA ALA A 15 -12.26 -16.69 3.84
C ALA A 15 -10.84 -17.20 3.54
N MET A 16 -10.41 -17.17 2.28
CA MET A 16 -9.05 -17.51 1.88
C MET A 16 -8.02 -16.57 2.54
N LEU A 17 -8.24 -15.26 2.48
CA LEU A 17 -7.34 -14.27 3.10
C LEU A 17 -7.23 -14.46 4.61
N LEU A 18 -8.35 -14.64 5.31
CA LEU A 18 -8.38 -14.85 6.75
C LEU A 18 -7.69 -16.16 7.15
N THR A 19 -7.84 -17.21 6.34
CA THR A 19 -7.15 -18.49 6.54
C THR A 19 -5.64 -18.32 6.43
N VAL A 20 -5.16 -17.67 5.37
CA VAL A 20 -3.72 -17.36 5.20
C VAL A 20 -3.20 -16.50 6.36
N ALA A 21 -3.94 -15.46 6.75
CA ALA A 21 -3.57 -14.60 7.87
C ALA A 21 -3.49 -15.36 9.19
N TYR A 22 -4.44 -16.26 9.47
CA TYR A 22 -4.44 -17.08 10.68
C TYR A 22 -3.20 -17.98 10.77
N PHE A 23 -2.82 -18.64 9.68
CA PHE A 23 -1.63 -19.51 9.68
C PHE A 23 -0.31 -18.74 9.75
N THR A 24 -0.24 -17.57 9.10
CA THR A 24 0.98 -16.76 9.01
C THR A 24 1.24 -15.86 10.22
N SER A 25 0.20 -15.53 11.00
CA SER A 25 0.32 -14.68 12.19
C SER A 25 0.78 -15.41 13.46
N ARG A 26 0.82 -16.76 13.45
CA ARG A 26 1.23 -17.54 14.61
C ARG A 26 2.69 -17.24 14.98
N ASN A 27 2.92 -16.88 16.24
CA ASN A 27 4.24 -16.55 16.81
C ASN A 27 4.92 -15.27 16.26
N ALA A 28 4.16 -14.31 15.73
CA ALA A 28 4.70 -13.03 15.31
C ALA A 28 4.99 -12.11 16.51
N ASP A 29 6.26 -11.82 16.77
CA ASP A 29 6.69 -10.70 17.63
C ASP A 29 6.70 -9.38 16.83
N SER A 30 6.90 -8.24 17.48
CA SER A 30 6.89 -6.93 16.80
C SER A 30 7.97 -6.83 15.71
N GLU A 31 9.14 -7.45 15.90
CA GLU A 31 10.22 -7.42 14.91
C GLU A 31 9.86 -8.22 13.65
N THR A 32 9.26 -9.39 13.84
CA THR A 32 8.71 -10.25 12.79
C THR A 32 7.58 -9.55 12.07
N PHE A 33 6.69 -8.86 12.79
CA PHE A 33 5.57 -8.13 12.22
C PHE A 33 6.01 -6.96 11.32
N PHE A 34 6.98 -6.16 11.76
CA PHE A 34 7.37 -4.96 11.01
C PHE A 34 8.47 -5.17 9.99
N THR A 35 9.41 -6.07 10.24
CA THR A 35 10.60 -6.24 9.37
C THR A 35 10.78 -7.66 8.85
N ALA A 36 9.94 -8.60 9.28
CA ALA A 36 10.10 -10.03 8.99
C ALA A 36 11.53 -10.53 9.26
N LYS A 37 12.21 -9.95 10.27
CA LYS A 37 13.62 -10.23 10.62
C LYS A 37 14.57 -10.12 9.42
N LYS A 38 14.22 -9.29 8.42
CA LYS A 38 14.95 -9.09 7.16
C LYS A 38 15.24 -10.38 6.38
N SER A 39 14.46 -11.44 6.59
CA SER A 39 14.66 -12.75 5.95
C SER A 39 13.73 -12.99 4.77
N SER A 40 12.84 -12.04 4.44
CA SER A 40 11.91 -12.18 3.32
C SER A 40 12.64 -12.27 1.97
N PRO A 41 12.35 -13.30 1.15
CA PRO A 41 12.86 -13.37 -0.22
C PRO A 41 12.47 -12.15 -1.03
N TRP A 42 13.43 -11.59 -1.78
CA TRP A 42 13.25 -10.32 -2.51
C TRP A 42 12.08 -10.33 -3.50
N TYR A 43 11.80 -11.48 -4.13
CA TYR A 43 10.71 -11.62 -5.10
C TYR A 43 9.33 -11.58 -4.43
N LEU A 44 9.20 -12.09 -3.20
CA LEU A 44 7.97 -11.97 -2.41
C LEU A 44 7.74 -10.52 -1.99
N VAL A 45 8.80 -9.82 -1.58
CA VAL A 45 8.75 -8.39 -1.29
C VAL A 45 8.33 -7.60 -2.53
N ALA A 46 8.92 -7.88 -3.69
CA ALA A 46 8.57 -7.22 -4.95
C ALA A 46 7.09 -7.42 -5.31
N PHE A 47 6.58 -8.64 -5.20
CA PHE A 47 5.17 -8.93 -5.46
C PHE A 47 4.24 -8.17 -4.50
N GLY A 48 4.55 -8.15 -3.20
CA GLY A 48 3.80 -7.38 -2.21
C GLY A 48 3.86 -5.87 -2.46
N MET A 49 5.00 -5.35 -2.92
CA MET A 49 5.17 -3.94 -3.27
C MET A 49 4.29 -3.53 -4.47
N ILE A 50 4.16 -4.40 -5.49
CA ILE A 50 3.23 -4.16 -6.60
C ILE A 50 1.78 -4.13 -6.08
N GLY A 51 1.40 -5.11 -5.25
CA GLY A 51 0.05 -5.18 -4.69
C GLY A 51 -0.33 -4.00 -3.79
N THR A 52 0.65 -3.39 -3.09
CA THR A 52 0.41 -2.24 -2.21
C THR A 52 0.38 -0.90 -2.94
N THR A 53 0.99 -0.81 -4.13
CA THR A 53 1.03 0.41 -4.95
C THR A 53 -0.19 0.54 -5.86
N VAL A 54 -0.75 -0.58 -6.31
CA VAL A 54 -1.99 -0.61 -7.11
C VAL A 54 -3.20 -0.72 -6.21
N SER A 55 -4.24 0.09 -6.44
CA SER A 55 -5.49 0.04 -5.67
C SER A 55 -6.71 0.06 -6.58
N GLY A 56 -7.89 -0.22 -6.02
CA GLY A 56 -9.16 -0.10 -6.75
C GLY A 56 -9.37 1.28 -7.38
N VAL A 57 -8.88 2.34 -6.73
CA VAL A 57 -8.88 3.70 -7.29
C VAL A 57 -8.11 3.72 -8.61
N THR A 58 -6.89 3.17 -8.64
CA THR A 58 -6.03 3.12 -9.82
C THR A 58 -6.68 2.33 -10.96
N PHE A 59 -7.27 1.18 -10.64
CA PHE A 59 -7.93 0.32 -11.63
C PHE A 59 -9.11 1.00 -12.33
N ILE A 60 -9.82 1.88 -11.63
CA ILE A 60 -10.96 2.60 -12.20
C ILE A 60 -10.50 3.91 -12.86
N SER A 61 -9.65 4.68 -12.17
CA SER A 61 -9.32 6.05 -12.57
C SER A 61 -8.34 6.12 -13.73
N VAL A 62 -7.35 5.22 -13.82
CA VAL A 62 -6.32 5.30 -14.87
C VAL A 62 -6.91 4.99 -16.25
N PRO A 63 -7.69 3.91 -16.46
CA PRO A 63 -8.36 3.68 -17.74
C PRO A 63 -9.34 4.80 -18.08
N GLY A 64 -10.07 5.33 -17.09
CA GLY A 64 -10.97 6.48 -17.29
C GLY A 64 -10.22 7.74 -17.76
N ALA A 65 -9.08 8.04 -17.16
CA ALA A 65 -8.21 9.14 -17.57
C ALA A 65 -7.63 8.91 -18.96
N VAL A 66 -7.23 7.68 -19.31
CA VAL A 66 -6.72 7.38 -20.66
C VAL A 66 -7.82 7.49 -21.71
N GLY A 67 -9.05 7.05 -21.40
CA GLY A 67 -10.19 7.21 -22.30
C GLY A 67 -10.57 8.66 -22.55
N LYS A 68 -10.37 9.54 -21.56
CA LYS A 68 -10.73 10.97 -21.64
C LYS A 68 -9.59 11.85 -22.17
N ASP A 69 -8.39 11.68 -21.62
CA ASP A 69 -7.23 12.57 -21.79
C ASP A 69 -6.06 11.88 -22.51
N GLY A 70 -6.24 10.64 -22.98
CA GLY A 70 -5.20 9.87 -23.68
C GLY A 70 -4.01 9.53 -22.78
N PHE A 71 -2.80 9.59 -23.31
CA PHE A 71 -1.58 9.23 -22.58
C PHE A 71 -1.08 10.31 -21.61
N ALA A 72 -1.87 11.33 -21.28
CA ALA A 72 -1.48 12.37 -20.34
C ALA A 72 -1.06 11.81 -18.97
N TYR A 73 -1.69 10.72 -18.51
CA TYR A 73 -1.31 10.04 -17.25
C TYR A 73 0.08 9.39 -17.29
N PHE A 74 0.63 9.10 -18.48
CA PHE A 74 1.91 8.42 -18.63
C PHE A 74 3.09 9.22 -18.06
N GLN A 75 2.99 10.56 -18.06
CA GLN A 75 3.99 11.41 -17.41
C GLN A 75 4.12 11.12 -15.90
N VAL A 76 3.03 10.76 -15.23
CA VAL A 76 3.02 10.37 -13.81
C VAL A 76 3.76 9.05 -13.62
N ILE A 77 3.57 8.10 -14.54
CA ILE A 77 4.29 6.82 -14.54
C ILE A 77 5.81 7.04 -14.68
N LEU A 78 6.23 7.90 -15.62
CA LEU A 78 7.63 8.25 -15.80
C LEU A 78 8.21 8.99 -14.57
N GLY A 79 7.44 9.90 -13.97
CA GLY A 79 7.83 10.58 -12.73
C GLY A 79 8.00 9.59 -11.57
N ASN A 80 7.11 8.62 -11.43
CA ASN A 80 7.22 7.57 -10.41
C ASN A 80 8.46 6.70 -10.62
N LEU A 81 8.82 6.39 -11.86
CA LEU A 81 10.06 5.64 -12.16
C LEU A 81 11.28 6.39 -11.63
N LEU A 82 11.41 7.69 -11.91
CA LEU A 82 12.50 8.52 -11.40
C LEU A 82 12.47 8.61 -9.86
N GLY A 83 11.28 8.75 -9.28
CA GLY A 83 11.08 8.73 -7.82
C GLY A 83 11.59 7.43 -7.19
N TYR A 84 11.28 6.28 -7.79
CA TYR A 84 11.76 5.00 -7.30
C TYR A 84 13.29 4.84 -7.41
N LEU A 85 13.92 5.41 -8.44
CA LEU A 85 15.38 5.45 -8.51
C LEU A 85 15.97 6.21 -7.31
N VAL A 86 15.39 7.34 -6.92
CA VAL A 86 15.82 8.08 -5.72
C VAL A 86 15.60 7.25 -4.46
N VAL A 87 14.44 6.58 -4.34
CA VAL A 87 14.14 5.71 -3.20
C VAL A 87 15.18 4.60 -3.08
N VAL A 88 15.50 3.91 -4.17
CA VAL A 88 16.41 2.76 -4.17
C VAL A 88 17.88 3.19 -3.98
N LEU A 89 18.30 4.28 -4.63
CA LEU A 89 19.71 4.69 -4.64
C LEU A 89 20.09 5.55 -3.42
N VAL A 90 19.13 6.26 -2.81
CA VAL A 90 19.42 7.22 -1.74
C VAL A 90 18.75 6.82 -0.43
N LEU A 91 17.43 6.61 -0.44
CA LEU A 91 16.65 6.45 0.78
C LEU A 91 16.81 5.06 1.41
N LEU A 92 16.74 3.99 0.62
CA LEU A 92 16.91 2.63 1.14
C LEU A 92 18.29 2.41 1.79
N PRO A 93 19.43 2.78 1.15
CA PRO A 93 20.75 2.63 1.79
C PRO A 93 20.88 3.42 3.09
N LEU A 94 20.21 4.58 3.20
CA LEU A 94 20.18 5.38 4.42
C LEU A 94 19.39 4.67 5.53
N TYR A 95 18.17 4.22 5.25
CA TYR A 95 17.29 3.61 6.25
C TYR A 95 17.83 2.26 6.74
N TYR A 96 18.42 1.46 5.86
CA TYR A 96 19.05 0.19 6.22
C TYR A 96 20.28 0.39 7.11
N ARG A 97 21.15 1.37 6.81
CA ARG A 97 22.31 1.71 7.65
C ARG A 97 21.89 2.15 9.05
N MET A 98 20.78 2.86 9.17
CA MET A 98 20.25 3.37 10.43
C MET A 98 19.37 2.38 11.20
N ASN A 99 19.13 1.20 10.62
CA ASN A 99 18.29 0.13 11.14
C ASN A 99 16.91 0.62 11.61
N LEU A 100 16.25 1.45 10.79
CA LEU A 100 14.98 2.07 11.15
C LEU A 100 13.80 1.14 10.86
N ILE A 101 12.89 1.02 11.82
CA ILE A 101 11.57 0.39 11.62
C ILE A 101 10.61 1.39 10.94
N SER A 102 10.62 2.64 11.39
CA SER A 102 9.83 3.73 10.81
C SER A 102 10.74 4.72 10.10
N ILE A 103 10.42 5.06 8.85
CA ILE A 103 11.15 6.10 8.10
C ILE A 103 11.08 7.47 8.81
N TYR A 104 10.03 7.72 9.60
CA TYR A 104 9.87 8.99 10.32
C TYR A 104 10.84 9.13 11.50
N THR A 105 11.40 8.02 12.02
CA THR A 105 12.48 8.07 13.01
C THR A 105 13.75 8.71 12.43
N TYR A 106 13.91 8.74 11.11
CA TYR A 106 14.96 9.55 10.48
C TYR A 106 14.79 11.05 10.80
N LEU A 107 13.55 11.56 10.76
CA LEU A 107 13.26 12.96 11.07
C LEU A 107 13.60 13.30 12.52
N GLU A 108 13.38 12.37 13.44
CA GLU A 108 13.76 12.54 14.84
C GLU A 108 15.27 12.71 14.97
N LYS A 109 16.04 11.79 14.37
CA LYS A 109 17.51 11.81 14.43
C LYS A 109 18.11 13.02 13.71
N ARG A 110 17.48 13.49 12.62
CA ARG A 110 18.04 14.56 11.78
C ARG A 110 17.55 15.97 12.17
N PHE A 111 16.32 16.10 12.65
CA PHE A 111 15.61 17.37 12.84
C PHE A 111 14.86 17.47 14.18
N GLY A 112 14.94 16.46 15.04
CA GLY A 112 14.37 16.47 16.38
C GLY A 112 12.93 15.97 16.49
N PHE A 113 12.45 15.93 17.73
CA PHE A 113 11.19 15.30 18.13
C PHE A 113 9.96 15.87 17.42
N TRP A 114 9.85 17.19 17.29
CA TRP A 114 8.69 17.83 16.65
C TRP A 114 8.59 17.50 15.17
N SER A 115 9.72 17.42 14.47
CA SER A 115 9.76 17.02 13.05
C SER A 115 9.26 15.57 12.86
N TYR A 116 9.64 14.67 13.77
CA TYR A 116 9.14 13.30 13.80
C TYR A 116 7.63 13.24 14.06
N LYS A 117 7.15 13.94 15.09
CA LYS A 117 5.71 13.95 15.43
C LYS A 117 4.87 14.51 14.31
N THR A 118 5.27 15.61 13.69
CA THR A 118 4.56 16.20 12.56
C THR A 118 4.55 15.27 11.35
N GLY A 119 5.71 14.70 10.98
CA GLY A 119 5.80 13.79 9.83
C GLY A 119 4.98 12.51 10.01
N SER A 120 5.07 11.89 11.18
CA SER A 120 4.30 10.67 11.50
C SER A 120 2.79 10.95 11.61
N ALA A 121 2.38 12.08 12.20
CA ALA A 121 0.98 12.48 12.28
C ALA A 121 0.39 12.74 10.88
N ALA A 122 1.09 13.50 10.04
CA ALA A 122 0.67 13.76 8.66
C ALA A 122 0.51 12.46 7.85
N PHE A 123 1.44 11.51 8.04
CA PHE A 123 1.34 10.19 7.42
C PHE A 123 0.11 9.41 7.88
N LEU A 124 -0.14 9.34 9.18
CA LEU A 124 -1.28 8.61 9.73
C LEU A 124 -2.60 9.21 9.23
N ILE A 125 -2.73 10.53 9.23
CA ILE A 125 -3.91 11.24 8.71
C ILE A 125 -4.10 10.93 7.23
N SER A 126 -3.07 11.16 6.40
CA SER A 126 -3.12 10.90 4.96
C SER A 126 -3.45 9.43 4.63
N ARG A 127 -2.84 8.49 5.36
CA ARG A 127 -3.09 7.06 5.19
C ARG A 127 -4.51 6.67 5.57
N THR A 128 -5.04 7.24 6.66
CA THR A 128 -6.40 6.97 7.14
C THR A 128 -7.44 7.50 6.15
N ILE A 129 -7.29 8.75 5.71
CA ILE A 129 -8.14 9.37 4.69
C ILE A 129 -8.09 8.55 3.40
N GLY A 130 -6.90 8.20 2.93
CA GLY A 130 -6.75 7.37 1.73
C GLY A 130 -7.36 5.98 1.86
N ALA A 131 -7.33 5.36 3.06
CA ALA A 131 -7.98 4.07 3.30
C ALA A 131 -9.52 4.21 3.26
N ALA A 132 -10.06 5.25 3.89
CA ALA A 132 -11.49 5.55 3.87
C ALA A 132 -12.02 5.76 2.44
N PHE A 133 -11.33 6.55 1.61
CA PHE A 133 -11.72 6.75 0.21
C PHE A 133 -11.69 5.47 -0.63
N ARG A 134 -10.70 4.59 -0.40
CA ARG A 134 -10.65 3.28 -1.10
C ARG A 134 -11.83 2.40 -0.72
N LEU A 135 -12.20 2.36 0.56
CA LEU A 135 -13.38 1.62 1.03
C LEU A 135 -14.66 2.20 0.43
N TYR A 136 -14.80 3.52 0.45
CA TYR A 136 -15.97 4.19 -0.15
C TYR A 136 -16.14 3.83 -1.63
N LEU A 137 -15.07 3.90 -2.42
CA LEU A 137 -15.12 3.52 -3.84
C LEU A 137 -15.43 2.03 -4.04
N ALA A 138 -14.88 1.15 -3.20
CA ALA A 138 -15.20 -0.27 -3.26
C ALA A 138 -16.69 -0.53 -3.00
N VAL A 139 -17.28 0.14 -2.01
CA VAL A 139 -18.71 0.05 -1.70
C VAL A 139 -19.56 0.58 -2.83
N LEU A 140 -19.23 1.73 -3.43
CA LEU A 140 -19.96 2.27 -4.58
C LEU A 140 -20.00 1.30 -5.76
N VAL A 141 -18.89 0.62 -6.03
CA VAL A 141 -18.81 -0.39 -7.09
C VAL A 141 -19.67 -1.59 -6.73
N LEU A 142 -19.61 -2.07 -5.48
CA LEU A 142 -20.43 -3.20 -5.05
C LEU A 142 -21.92 -2.89 -5.09
N ASP A 143 -22.33 -1.69 -4.67
CA ASP A 143 -23.71 -1.22 -4.72
C ASP A 143 -24.25 -1.28 -6.15
N LEU A 144 -23.52 -0.73 -7.11
CA LEU A 144 -23.86 -0.75 -8.54
C LEU A 144 -24.04 -2.16 -9.14
N PHE A 145 -23.36 -3.16 -8.59
CA PHE A 145 -23.39 -4.53 -9.14
C PHE A 145 -24.30 -5.50 -8.37
N LEU A 146 -24.64 -5.18 -7.12
CA LEU A 146 -25.47 -6.02 -6.25
C LEU A 146 -26.94 -5.56 -6.22
N PHE A 147 -27.21 -4.28 -6.44
CA PHE A 147 -28.53 -3.66 -6.43
C PHE A 147 -28.81 -2.98 -7.77
#